data_AF-A0A1M6RG23-F1
#
_entry.id   AF-A0A1M6RG23-F1
#
_cell.length_a   1.000
_cell.length_b   1.000
_cell.length_c   1.000
_cell.angle_alpha   90.00
_cell.angle_beta   90.00
_cell.angle_gamma   90.00
#
_symmetry.space_group_name_H-M   'P 1'
#
loop_
_entity.id
_entity.type
_entity.pdbx_description
1 polymer ?
#
loop_
_entity_poly.entity_id
_entity_poly.type
_entity_poly.pdbx_seq_one_letter_code
_entity_poly.pdbx_strand_id
1 'polypeptide(L)' 'MDKTDCFAYNQRSCKILTEKKCDGCVFYKTHEEFKLGQKKALERILSLDKDKRDYIIETYYGGKIEVM' A
#
# COMPACT_ATOMS: atom_id res chain seq x y z
N MET A 1 -1.51 -20.88 5.78
CA MET A 1 -1.15 -19.71 4.96
C MET A 1 0.20 -20.00 4.35
N ASP A 2 0.28 -20.07 3.02
CA ASP A 2 1.56 -20.09 2.32
C ASP A 2 2.32 -18.81 2.68
N LYS A 3 3.64 -18.87 2.91
CA LYS A 3 4.45 -17.71 3.33
C LYS A 3 4.45 -16.59 2.28
N THR A 4 4.06 -16.91 1.05
CA THR A 4 3.91 -16.02 -0.11
C THR A 4 2.59 -15.24 -0.10
N ASP A 5 1.55 -15.69 0.61
CA ASP A 5 0.25 -15.01 0.71
C ASP A 5 0.27 -13.92 1.80
N CYS A 6 1.18 -12.96 1.63
CA CYS A 6 1.37 -11.84 2.53
C CYS A 6 1.57 -10.55 1.74
N PHE A 7 0.64 -9.59 1.89
CA PHE A 7 0.70 -8.30 1.21
C PHE A 7 1.90 -7.41 1.63
N ALA A 8 2.60 -7.76 2.70
CA ALA A 8 3.84 -7.09 3.14
C ALA A 8 5.08 -7.98 2.95
N TYR A 9 5.07 -8.89 1.98
CA TYR A 9 6.23 -9.73 1.68
C TYR A 9 7.33 -8.93 1.00
N ASN A 10 8.54 -8.94 1.56
CA ASN A 10 9.68 -8.19 1.04
C ASN A 10 10.76 -9.07 0.40
N GLN A 11 10.34 -10.13 -0.32
CA GLN A 11 11.22 -11.14 -0.96
C GLN A 11 12.02 -12.03 0.00
N ARG A 12 12.14 -11.66 1.28
CA ARG A 12 12.82 -12.45 2.33
C ARG A 12 11.87 -12.91 3.44
N SER A 13 10.86 -12.10 3.76
CA SER A 13 9.93 -12.37 4.86
C SER A 13 8.65 -11.56 4.71
N CYS A 14 7.55 -12.07 5.28
CA CYS A 14 6.35 -11.28 5.51
C CYS A 14 6.61 -10.28 6.64
N LYS A 15 6.49 -8.98 6.36
CA LYS A 15 6.70 -7.89 7.33
C LYS A 15 5.43 -7.42 8.04
N ILE A 16 4.34 -8.18 7.94
CA ILE A 16 3.14 -7.89 8.74
C ILE A 16 3.52 -7.97 10.21
N LEU A 17 3.07 -6.99 10.98
CA LEU A 17 3.19 -7.03 12.43
C LEU A 17 2.28 -8.15 12.96
N THR A 18 2.87 -9.32 13.25
CA THR A 18 2.12 -10.49 13.75
C THR A 18 1.86 -10.40 15.24
N GLU A 19 2.73 -9.72 15.98
CA GLU A 19 2.56 -9.42 17.39
C GLU A 19 1.69 -8.18 17.54
N LYS A 20 0.47 -8.34 18.06
CA LYS A 20 -0.41 -7.25 18.46
C LYS A 20 0.09 -6.62 19.77
N LYS A 21 1.28 -6.02 19.74
CA LYS A 21 1.81 -5.18 20.83
C LYS A 21 1.22 -3.77 20.78
N CYS A 22 -0.08 -3.69 20.58
CA CYS A 22 -0.84 -2.44 20.56
C CYS A 22 -2.24 -2.67 21.11
N ASP A 23 -2.68 -1.77 21.99
CA ASP A 23 -4.08 -1.71 22.42
C ASP A 23 -4.87 -0.95 21.35
N GLY A 24 -5.79 -1.64 20.67
CA GLY A 24 -6.58 -1.05 19.61
C GLY A 24 -5.75 -0.62 18.39
N CYS A 25 -5.03 -1.57 17.78
CA CYS A 25 -4.16 -1.34 16.61
C CYS A 25 -4.90 -0.74 15.39
N VAL A 26 -5.12 0.58 15.37
CA VAL A 26 -5.80 1.30 14.26
C VAL A 26 -5.08 1.17 12.92
N PHE A 27 -3.81 0.77 12.94
CA PHE A 27 -2.99 0.55 11.75
C PHE A 27 -3.03 -0.90 11.24
N TYR A 28 -3.64 -1.82 12.00
CA TYR A 28 -3.85 -3.19 11.51
C TYR A 28 -4.86 -3.17 10.36
N LYS A 29 -4.55 -3.88 9.29
CA LYS A 29 -5.43 -4.02 8.12
C LYS A 29 -5.50 -5.48 7.70
N THR A 30 -6.70 -5.92 7.36
CA THR A 30 -6.92 -7.11 6.55
C THR A 30 -6.40 -6.90 5.12
N HIS A 31 -6.24 -7.98 4.38
CA HIS A 31 -5.84 -7.92 2.97
C HIS A 31 -6.79 -7.07 2.11
N GLU A 32 -8.09 -7.20 2.35
CA GLU A 32 -9.11 -6.42 1.63
C GLU A 32 -9.05 -4.93 1.99
N GLU A 33 -8.86 -4.58 3.26
CA GLU A 33 -8.66 -3.19 3.69
C GLU A 33 -7.36 -2.59 3.13
N PHE A 34 -6.31 -3.39 2.98
CA PHE A 34 -5.07 -2.97 2.33
C PHE A 34 -5.33 -2.64 0.86
N LYS A 35 -5.95 -3.55 0.09
CA LYS A 35 -6.30 -3.33 -1.32
C LYS A 35 -7.21 -2.13 -1.53
N LEU A 36 -8.25 -2.01 -0.70
CA LEU A 36 -9.16 -0.85 -0.76
C LEU A 36 -8.42 0.45 -0.45
N GLY A 37 -7.49 0.43 0.51
CA GLY A 37 -6.62 1.56 0.82
C GLY A 37 -5.74 1.97 -0.35
N GLN A 38 -5.11 1.00 -1.04
CA GLN A 38 -4.31 1.24 -2.25
C GLN A 38 -5.15 1.89 -3.34
N LYS A 39 -6.34 1.35 -3.62
CA LYS A 39 -7.27 1.91 -4.61
C LYS A 39 -7.62 3.37 -4.30
N LYS A 40 -8.01 3.67 -3.05
CA LYS A 40 -8.34 5.04 -2.62
C LYS A 40 -7.15 5.99 -2.75
N ALA A 41 -5.93 5.53 -2.44
CA ALA A 41 -4.73 6.32 -2.59
C ALA A 41 -4.46 6.65 -4.07
N LEU A 42 -4.59 5.67 -4.96
CA LEU A 42 -4.46 5.86 -6.41
C LEU A 42 -5.51 6.83 -6.95
N GLU A 43 -6.78 6.65 -6.60
CA GLU A 43 -7.87 7.58 -6.98
C GLU A 43 -7.56 9.00 -6.52
N ARG A 44 -7.06 9.16 -5.29
CA ARG A 44 -6.66 10.47 -4.77
C ARG A 44 -5.52 11.07 -5.60
N ILE A 45 -4.45 10.34 -5.86
CA ILE A 45 -3.30 10.81 -6.67
C ILE A 45 -3.78 11.22 -8.07
N LEU A 46 -4.62 10.40 -8.71
CA LEU A 46 -5.12 10.66 -10.06
C LEU A 46 -6.02 11.91 -10.14
N SER A 47 -6.71 12.24 -9.04
CA SER A 47 -7.56 13.43 -8.92
C SER A 47 -6.81 14.75 -8.68
N LEU A 48 -5.50 14.71 -8.43
CA LEU A 48 -4.71 15.92 -8.20
C LEU A 48 -4.45 16.68 -9.51
N ASP A 49 -4.08 17.96 -9.35
CA ASP A 49 -3.54 18.79 -10.43
C ASP A 49 -2.39 18.06 -11.14
N LYS A 50 -2.28 18.24 -12.47
CA LYS A 50 -1.33 17.52 -13.32
C LYS A 50 0.10 17.58 -12.76
N ASP A 51 0.62 18.77 -12.44
CA ASP A 51 2.00 18.93 -12.00
C ASP A 51 2.28 18.20 -10.68
N LYS A 52 1.33 18.22 -9.74
CA LYS A 52 1.45 17.51 -8.46
C LYS A 52 1.37 16.00 -8.66
N ARG A 53 0.44 15.55 -9.50
CA ARG A 53 0.27 14.14 -9.83
C ARG A 53 1.53 13.59 -10.49
N ASP A 54 2.05 14.29 -11.50
CA ASP A 54 3.23 13.88 -12.25
C ASP A 54 4.47 13.86 -11.33
N TYR A 55 4.65 14.88 -10.48
CA TYR A 55 5.70 14.88 -9.45
C TYR A 55 5.64 13.67 -8.51
N ILE A 56 4.45 13.30 -8.03
CA ILE A 56 4.27 12.13 -7.15
C ILE A 56 4.59 10.83 -7.90
N ILE A 57 4.11 10.69 -9.14
CA ILE A 57 4.34 9.50 -9.96
C ILE A 57 5.84 9.30 -10.24
N GLU A 58 6.55 10.36 -10.58
CA GLU A 58 8.00 10.28 -10.80
C GLU A 58 8.74 9.95 -9.50
N THR A 59 8.42 10.64 -8.40
CA THR A 59 9.15 10.52 -7.13
C THR A 59 8.97 9.14 -6.47
N TYR A 60 7.75 8.60 -6.51
CA TYR A 60 7.41 7.40 -5.71
C TYR A 60 7.08 6.16 -6.54
N TYR A 61 6.79 6.31 -7.84
CA TYR A 61 6.35 5.22 -8.71
C TYR A 61 7.25 5.05 -9.95
N GLY A 62 8.42 5.70 -10.00
CA GLY A 62 9.37 5.56 -11.10
C GLY A 62 8.79 5.93 -12.47
N GLY A 63 7.87 6.90 -12.48
CA GLY A 63 7.22 7.40 -13.69
C GLY A 63 6.04 6.54 -14.17
N LYS A 64 5.69 5.44 -13.47
CA LYS A 64 4.60 4.55 -13.85
C LYS A 64 3.76 4.13 -12.65
N ILE A 65 2.53 4.62 -12.59
CA ILE A 65 1.53 4.06 -11.68
C ILE A 65 1.00 2.76 -12.31
N GLU A 66 1.45 1.62 -11.79
CA GLU A 66 0.79 0.34 -12.09
C GLU A 66 -0.49 0.26 -11.26
N VAL A 67 -1.63 0.16 -11.93
CA VAL A 67 -2.89 -0.19 -11.28
C VAL A 67 -2.80 -1.69 -11.01
N MET A 68 -2.42 -2.05 -9.78
CA MET A 68 -2.43 -3.44 -9.29
C MET A 68 -3.84 -4.03 -9.26
#